data_AF-A0A9D7D2Y0-F1
#
_entry.id   AF-A0A9D7D2Y0-F1
#
_cell.length_a   1.000
_cell.length_b   1.000
_cell.length_c   1.000
_cell.angle_alpha   90.00
_cell.angle_beta   90.00
_cell.angle_gamma   90.00
#
_symmetry.space_group_name_H-M   'P 1'
#
loop_
_entity.id
_entity.type
_entity.pdbx_description
1 polymer ?
#
loop_
_entity_poly.entity_id
_entity_poly.type
_entity_poly.pdbx_seq_one_letter_code
_entity_poly.pdbx_strand_id
1 'polypeptide(L)'
;MSFSPPARTIAAVCFGIAAVGLVARELYGFFAPLAGEEACIAAVNDARSGRVGAGDGKNDRAASVVRACAPLFGDVACRDAHERFDKGAPVDRMWRLAETCRNAYCPRLKAPKPTLCDDGERAPLELAAAWSEFVPAVLKAEHGSRAERVIGVLRAPTATVASPPPSAGGRAAASATVTAFR
;
A
#
# COMPACT_ATOMS: atom_id res chain seq x y z
N MET A 1 2.10 36.16 51.98
CA MET A 1 1.62 37.02 50.87
C MET A 1 1.21 36.08 49.73
N SER A 2 -0.08 35.82 49.58
CA SER A 2 -0.62 34.90 48.56
C SER A 2 -1.04 35.68 47.33
N PHE A 3 -0.40 35.41 46.19
CA PHE A 3 -0.74 36.02 44.90
C PHE A 3 -1.81 35.16 44.21
N SER A 4 -3.04 35.64 44.17
CA SER A 4 -4.14 35.02 43.44
C SER A 4 -4.26 35.68 42.07
N PRO A 5 -3.94 34.99 40.96
CA PRO A 5 -4.07 35.60 39.63
C PRO A 5 -5.56 35.75 39.25
N PRO A 6 -5.93 36.81 38.49
CA PRO A 6 -7.31 37.04 38.07
C PRO A 6 -7.76 35.99 37.05
N ALA A 7 -8.90 35.36 37.30
CA ALA A 7 -9.51 34.28 36.50
C ALA A 7 -9.74 34.60 35.00
N ARG A 8 -9.60 35.86 34.60
CA ARG A 8 -9.81 36.31 33.21
C ARG A 8 -8.63 35.98 32.27
N THR A 9 -7.43 35.76 32.79
CA THR A 9 -6.25 35.48 31.95
C THR A 9 -6.20 34.01 31.47
N ILE A 10 -6.82 33.09 32.20
CA ILE A 10 -6.79 31.64 31.87
C ILE A 10 -7.68 31.33 30.66
N ALA A 11 -8.81 32.03 30.51
CA ALA A 11 -9.76 31.77 29.42
C ALA A 11 -9.22 32.15 28.02
N ALA A 12 -8.38 33.19 27.92
CA ALA A 12 -7.83 33.64 26.64
C ALA A 12 -6.78 32.65 26.07
N VAL A 13 -6.04 31.95 26.93
CA VAL A 13 -5.01 30.99 26.51
C VAL A 13 -5.63 29.69 25.97
N CYS A 14 -6.73 29.22 26.57
CA CYS A 14 -7.41 28.01 26.09
C CYS A 14 -8.08 28.18 24.72
N PHE A 15 -8.66 29.34 24.43
CA PHE A 15 -9.26 29.62 23.11
C PHE A 15 -8.21 29.73 22.00
N GLY A 16 -7.04 30.29 22.29
CA GLY A 16 -5.94 30.36 21.31
C GLY A 16 -5.41 29.00 20.88
N ILE A 17 -5.26 28.05 21.83
CA ILE A 17 -4.75 26.70 21.53
C ILE A 17 -5.77 25.89 20.70
N ALA A 18 -7.06 26.01 20.99
CA ALA A 18 -8.11 25.33 20.22
C ALA A 18 -8.19 25.84 18.77
N ALA A 19 -8.03 27.14 18.55
CA ALA A 19 -8.03 27.73 17.19
C ALA A 19 -6.79 27.30 16.38
N VAL A 20 -5.60 27.28 16.99
CA VAL A 20 -4.37 26.81 16.33
C VAL A 20 -4.45 25.32 16.00
N GLY A 21 -5.03 24.50 16.89
CA GLY A 21 -5.24 23.07 16.64
C GLY A 21 -6.20 22.78 15.49
N LEU A 22 -7.26 23.59 15.34
CA LEU A 22 -8.24 23.43 14.25
C LEU A 22 -7.64 23.80 12.88
N VAL A 23 -6.89 24.91 12.82
CA VAL A 23 -6.20 25.34 11.59
C VAL A 23 -5.06 24.38 11.22
N ALA A 24 -4.32 23.87 12.21
CA ALA A 24 -3.33 22.83 11.97
C ALA A 24 -4.00 21.55 11.43
N ARG A 25 -5.15 21.12 11.97
CA ARG A 25 -5.83 19.91 11.48
C ARG A 25 -6.32 20.05 10.03
N GLU A 26 -6.77 21.25 9.63
CA GLU A 26 -7.11 21.55 8.24
C GLU A 26 -5.88 21.53 7.32
N LEU A 27 -4.79 22.18 7.72
CA LEU A 27 -3.57 22.25 6.92
C LEU A 27 -2.86 20.89 6.83
N TYR A 28 -2.74 20.16 7.94
CA TYR A 28 -2.15 18.81 7.95
C TYR A 28 -3.03 17.80 7.22
N GLY A 29 -4.36 17.95 7.26
CA GLY A 29 -5.28 17.12 6.48
C GLY A 29 -5.10 17.27 4.97
N PHE A 30 -4.62 18.44 4.50
CA PHE A 30 -4.41 18.71 3.08
C PHE A 30 -3.07 18.16 2.54
N PHE A 31 -2.01 18.12 3.36
CA PHE A 31 -0.68 17.64 2.95
C PHE A 31 -0.41 16.16 3.27
N ALA A 32 -1.06 15.59 4.30
CA ALA A 32 -1.00 14.16 4.60
C ALA A 32 -1.28 13.20 3.42
N PRO A 33 -2.18 13.52 2.45
CA PRO A 33 -2.47 12.63 1.33
C PRO A 33 -1.27 12.38 0.41
N LEU A 34 -0.33 13.33 0.32
CA LEU A 34 0.85 13.18 -0.55
C LEU A 34 1.90 12.24 0.05
N ALA A 35 2.08 12.26 1.38
CA ALA A 35 3.06 11.40 2.04
C ALA A 35 2.66 9.91 1.95
N GLY A 36 1.36 9.61 2.06
CA GLY A 36 0.85 8.24 1.91
C GLY A 36 1.02 7.68 0.50
N GLU A 37 0.81 8.52 -0.51
CA GLU A 37 0.98 8.15 -1.92
C GLU A 37 2.44 7.76 -2.25
N GLU A 38 3.42 8.60 -1.87
CA GLU A 38 4.83 8.30 -2.10
C GLU A 38 5.27 7.03 -1.36
N ALA A 39 4.81 6.83 -0.13
CA ALA A 39 5.13 5.63 0.65
C ALA A 39 4.60 4.35 -0.01
N CYS A 40 3.35 4.36 -0.50
CA CYS A 40 2.79 3.24 -1.24
C CYS A 40 3.58 2.95 -2.52
N ILE A 41 3.87 3.99 -3.32
CA ILE A 41 4.61 3.85 -4.57
C ILE A 41 6.02 3.30 -4.32
N ALA A 42 6.73 3.83 -3.31
CA ALA A 42 8.04 3.34 -2.92
C ALA A 42 8.00 1.87 -2.52
N ALA A 43 7.04 1.47 -1.67
CA ALA A 43 6.88 0.09 -1.24
C ALA A 43 6.58 -0.86 -2.41
N VAL A 44 5.74 -0.47 -3.37
CA VAL A 44 5.46 -1.27 -4.58
C VAL A 44 6.74 -1.42 -5.42
N ASN A 45 7.50 -0.34 -5.63
CA ASN A 45 8.73 -0.39 -6.40
C ASN A 45 9.84 -1.23 -5.72
N ASP A 46 9.95 -1.15 -4.41
CA ASP A 46 10.82 -2.02 -3.62
C ASP A 46 10.36 -3.48 -3.68
N ALA A 47 9.05 -3.71 -3.70
CA ALA A 47 8.47 -5.03 -3.89
C ALA A 47 8.65 -5.60 -5.31
N ARG A 48 8.89 -4.77 -6.33
CA ARG A 48 9.23 -5.22 -7.68
C ARG A 48 10.72 -5.47 -7.87
N SER A 49 11.55 -4.58 -7.34
CA SER A 49 13.00 -4.59 -7.56
C SER A 49 13.76 -5.70 -6.84
N GLY A 50 13.08 -6.58 -6.11
CA GLY A 50 13.77 -7.60 -5.27
C GLY A 50 14.44 -7.04 -4.01
N ARG A 51 14.41 -5.71 -3.76
CA ARG A 51 15.19 -5.07 -2.68
C ARG A 51 14.70 -5.32 -1.26
N VAL A 52 13.45 -5.74 -1.09
CA VAL A 52 12.95 -6.20 0.20
C VAL A 52 13.62 -7.55 0.47
N GLY A 53 14.60 -7.55 1.37
CA GLY A 53 15.49 -8.68 1.62
C GLY A 53 14.78 -9.99 1.86
N ALA A 54 15.47 -11.09 1.55
CA ALA A 54 15.03 -12.47 1.72
C ALA A 54 14.93 -12.91 3.19
N GLY A 55 14.31 -12.08 4.04
CA GLY A 55 13.75 -12.54 5.31
C GLY A 55 12.57 -13.49 5.07
N ASP A 56 12.08 -14.07 6.15
CA ASP A 56 11.32 -15.34 6.29
C ASP A 56 10.02 -15.54 5.46
N GLY A 57 9.73 -14.78 4.41
CA GLY A 57 8.80 -15.25 3.37
C GLY A 57 8.21 -14.20 2.43
N LYS A 58 7.72 -14.69 1.27
CA LYS A 58 6.92 -13.93 0.29
C LYS A 58 5.73 -13.20 0.91
N ASN A 59 5.21 -13.70 2.03
CA ASN A 59 4.06 -13.13 2.75
C ASN A 59 4.39 -11.78 3.41
N ASP A 60 5.62 -11.58 3.88
CA ASP A 60 6.02 -10.33 4.56
C ASP A 60 6.15 -9.19 3.56
N ARG A 61 6.56 -9.51 2.34
CA ARG A 61 6.64 -8.56 1.24
C ARG A 61 5.26 -8.01 0.86
N ALA A 62 4.28 -8.90 0.67
CA ALA A 62 2.91 -8.50 0.37
C ALA A 62 2.33 -7.66 1.52
N ALA A 63 2.53 -8.09 2.76
CA ALA A 63 2.06 -7.34 3.93
C ALA A 63 2.70 -5.95 4.05
N SER A 64 3.99 -5.81 3.74
CA SER A 64 4.67 -4.52 3.73
C SER A 64 4.03 -3.54 2.74
N VAL A 65 3.77 -3.99 1.50
CA VAL A 65 3.10 -3.17 0.47
C VAL A 65 1.69 -2.78 0.91
N VAL A 66 0.90 -3.75 1.37
CA VAL A 66 -0.50 -3.52 1.78
C VAL A 66 -0.56 -2.48 2.91
N ARG A 67 0.32 -2.58 3.92
CA ARG A 67 0.40 -1.60 5.01
C ARG A 67 0.84 -0.22 4.55
N ALA A 68 1.85 -0.14 3.69
CA ALA A 68 2.35 1.13 3.17
C ALA A 68 1.28 1.88 2.36
N CYS A 69 0.35 1.16 1.74
CA CYS A 69 -0.76 1.71 0.98
C CYS A 69 -2.02 2.02 1.83
N ALA A 70 -2.04 1.69 3.12
CA ALA A 70 -3.18 1.95 4.00
C ALA A 70 -3.62 3.44 4.02
N PRO A 71 -2.72 4.44 4.05
CA PRO A 71 -3.11 5.85 4.07
C PRO A 71 -3.85 6.33 2.81
N LEU A 72 -3.87 5.53 1.73
CA LEU A 72 -4.63 5.85 0.53
C LEU A 72 -6.14 5.69 0.72
N PHE A 73 -6.58 5.02 1.77
CA PHE A 73 -7.99 4.79 2.06
C PHE A 73 -8.48 5.77 3.12
N GLY A 74 -9.45 6.59 2.76
CA GLY A 74 -10.08 7.58 3.63
C GLY A 74 -10.99 6.95 4.68
N ASP A 75 -11.59 5.79 4.40
CA ASP A 75 -12.40 5.06 5.37
C ASP A 75 -11.52 4.38 6.44
N VAL A 76 -11.86 4.62 7.71
CA VAL A 76 -11.07 4.15 8.85
C VAL A 76 -11.04 2.62 8.93
N ALA A 77 -12.16 1.94 8.66
CA ALA A 77 -12.23 0.49 8.78
C ALA A 77 -11.40 -0.21 7.71
N CYS A 78 -11.48 0.26 6.45
CA CYS A 78 -10.66 -0.27 5.37
C CYS A 78 -9.17 0.03 5.59
N ARG A 79 -8.83 1.23 6.08
CA ARG A 79 -7.44 1.58 6.42
C ARG A 79 -6.88 0.69 7.52
N ASP A 80 -7.59 0.53 8.63
CA ASP A 80 -7.20 -0.36 9.73
C ASP A 80 -6.97 -1.80 9.26
N ALA A 81 -7.80 -2.29 8.34
CA ALA A 81 -7.65 -3.62 7.75
C ALA A 81 -6.35 -3.74 6.93
N HIS A 82 -5.96 -2.69 6.19
CA HIS A 82 -4.66 -2.66 5.50
C HIS A 82 -3.49 -2.64 6.49
N GLU A 83 -3.55 -1.80 7.52
CA GLU A 83 -2.49 -1.69 8.54
C GLU A 83 -2.27 -3.00 9.30
N ARG A 84 -3.34 -3.78 9.51
CA ARG A 84 -3.31 -5.06 10.23
C ARG A 84 -3.30 -6.26 9.29
N PHE A 85 -2.95 -6.09 8.02
CA PHE A 85 -3.00 -7.19 7.04
C PHE A 85 -2.16 -8.41 7.44
N ASP A 86 -1.07 -8.22 8.20
CA ASP A 86 -0.23 -9.31 8.70
C ASP A 86 -0.85 -10.09 9.87
N LYS A 87 -1.96 -9.61 10.44
CA LYS A 87 -2.65 -10.24 11.57
C LYS A 87 -3.62 -11.30 11.08
N GLY A 88 -3.28 -12.56 11.36
CA GLY A 88 -4.14 -13.72 11.08
C GLY A 88 -3.48 -14.75 10.15
N ALA A 89 -4.23 -15.82 9.86
CA ALA A 89 -3.80 -16.90 8.98
C ALA A 89 -3.61 -16.37 7.55
N PRO A 90 -2.48 -16.69 6.86
CA PRO A 90 -2.20 -16.19 5.52
C PRO A 90 -3.33 -16.37 4.50
N VAL A 91 -4.06 -17.49 4.59
CA VAL A 91 -5.18 -17.84 3.69
C VAL A 91 -6.35 -16.86 3.83
N ASP A 92 -6.60 -16.33 5.03
CA ASP A 92 -7.79 -15.51 5.31
C ASP A 92 -7.54 -14.00 5.15
N ARG A 93 -6.28 -13.56 5.16
CA ARG A 93 -5.92 -12.13 5.20
C ARG A 93 -6.57 -11.34 4.08
N MET A 94 -6.47 -11.88 2.86
CA MET A 94 -7.02 -11.22 1.67
C MET A 94 -8.54 -11.15 1.71
N TRP A 95 -9.20 -12.20 2.18
CA TRP A 95 -10.65 -12.22 2.27
C TRP A 95 -11.18 -11.21 3.30
N ARG A 96 -10.59 -11.19 4.51
CA ARG A 96 -10.97 -10.23 5.56
C ARG A 96 -10.73 -8.78 5.14
N LEU A 97 -9.60 -8.52 4.47
CA LEU A 97 -9.31 -7.20 3.90
C LEU A 97 -10.39 -6.80 2.90
N ALA A 98 -10.68 -7.70 1.94
CA ALA A 98 -11.64 -7.44 0.88
C ALA A 98 -13.05 -7.20 1.42
N GLU A 99 -13.51 -8.02 2.35
CA GLU A 99 -14.81 -7.88 3.00
C GLU A 99 -14.94 -6.54 3.75
N THR A 100 -13.93 -6.19 4.57
CA THR A 100 -13.95 -4.95 5.34
C THR A 100 -14.02 -3.73 4.43
N CYS A 101 -13.19 -3.71 3.38
CA CYS A 101 -13.18 -2.61 2.43
C CYS A 101 -14.45 -2.57 1.55
N ARG A 102 -14.98 -3.72 1.16
CA ARG A 102 -16.28 -3.82 0.46
C ARG A 102 -17.39 -3.16 1.28
N ASN A 103 -17.49 -3.51 2.56
CA ASN A 103 -18.53 -3.00 3.45
C ASN A 103 -18.40 -1.47 3.65
N ALA A 104 -17.16 -0.95 3.69
CA ALA A 104 -16.89 0.48 3.80
C ALA A 104 -17.27 1.29 2.54
N TYR A 105 -16.94 0.78 1.34
CA TYR A 105 -17.01 1.57 0.12
C TYR A 105 -18.20 1.26 -0.79
N CYS A 106 -18.66 0.02 -0.88
CA CYS A 106 -19.72 -0.35 -1.82
C CYS A 106 -21.05 0.40 -1.65
N PRO A 107 -21.46 0.84 -0.43
CA PRO A 107 -22.61 1.74 -0.27
C PRO A 107 -22.40 3.14 -0.87
N ARG A 108 -21.14 3.58 -1.02
CA ARG A 108 -20.76 4.95 -1.43
C ARG A 108 -20.33 5.05 -2.90
N LEU A 109 -19.96 3.93 -3.52
CA LEU A 109 -19.55 3.89 -4.92
C LEU A 109 -20.75 4.10 -5.87
N LYS A 110 -20.54 4.95 -6.88
CA LYS A 110 -21.51 5.18 -7.97
C LYS A 110 -21.49 4.01 -8.95
N ALA A 111 -22.58 3.83 -9.69
CA ALA A 111 -22.67 2.82 -10.74
C ALA A 111 -21.74 3.14 -11.95
N PRO A 112 -21.20 2.13 -12.66
CA PRO A 112 -21.29 0.71 -12.36
C PRO A 112 -20.45 0.33 -11.14
N LYS A 113 -21.00 -0.52 -10.26
CA LYS A 113 -20.27 -0.97 -9.07
C LYS A 113 -19.27 -2.06 -9.49
N PRO A 114 -18.08 -2.11 -8.86
CA PRO A 114 -17.13 -3.18 -9.09
C PRO A 114 -17.70 -4.55 -8.76
N THR A 115 -17.21 -5.59 -9.43
CA THR A 115 -17.63 -6.98 -9.18
C THR A 115 -17.53 -7.36 -7.70
N LEU A 116 -16.54 -6.84 -6.96
CA LEU A 116 -16.38 -7.12 -5.52
C LEU A 116 -17.59 -6.66 -4.67
N CYS A 117 -18.38 -5.70 -5.15
CA CYS A 117 -19.56 -5.20 -4.45
C CYS A 117 -20.78 -6.12 -4.55
N ASP A 118 -20.73 -7.14 -5.41
CA ASP A 118 -21.78 -8.16 -5.43
C ASP A 118 -21.64 -9.09 -4.21
N ASP A 119 -22.77 -9.58 -3.73
CA ASP A 119 -22.80 -10.55 -2.64
C ASP A 119 -22.24 -11.91 -3.07
N GLY A 120 -21.69 -12.65 -2.11
CA GLY A 120 -21.17 -14.01 -2.33
C GLY A 120 -19.70 -14.19 -1.95
N GLU A 121 -19.39 -15.42 -1.53
CA GLU A 121 -18.02 -15.90 -1.38
C GLU A 121 -17.37 -16.05 -2.76
N ARG A 122 -16.07 -15.80 -2.84
CA ARG A 122 -15.29 -15.88 -4.08
C ARG A 122 -14.12 -16.81 -3.89
N ALA A 123 -13.80 -17.58 -4.93
CA ALA A 123 -12.55 -18.33 -4.94
C ALA A 123 -11.36 -17.35 -4.90
N PRO A 124 -10.18 -17.76 -4.39
CA PRO A 124 -9.03 -16.86 -4.23
C PRO A 124 -8.61 -16.12 -5.52
N LEU A 125 -8.68 -16.78 -6.68
CA LEU A 125 -8.35 -16.16 -7.96
C LEU A 125 -9.40 -15.13 -8.41
N GLU A 126 -10.67 -15.44 -8.21
CA GLU A 126 -11.78 -14.51 -8.49
C GLU A 126 -11.73 -13.30 -7.57
N LEU A 127 -11.37 -13.52 -6.30
CA LEU A 127 -11.16 -12.46 -5.33
C LEU A 127 -10.03 -11.51 -5.77
N ALA A 128 -8.90 -12.05 -6.23
CA ALA A 128 -7.80 -11.24 -6.73
C ALA A 128 -8.19 -10.40 -7.96
N ALA A 129 -8.96 -10.98 -8.89
CA ALA A 129 -9.47 -10.27 -10.05
C ALA A 129 -10.45 -9.15 -9.64
N ALA A 130 -11.44 -9.46 -8.79
CA ALA A 130 -12.41 -8.49 -8.28
C ALA A 130 -11.75 -7.36 -7.46
N TRP A 131 -10.69 -7.68 -6.71
CA TRP A 131 -9.89 -6.69 -5.98
C TRP A 131 -9.17 -5.72 -6.92
N SER A 132 -8.64 -6.22 -8.04
CA SER A 132 -7.93 -5.39 -9.03
C SER A 132 -8.82 -4.38 -9.76
N GLU A 133 -10.13 -4.64 -9.79
CA GLU A 133 -11.16 -3.71 -10.26
C GLU A 133 -11.58 -2.73 -9.16
N PHE A 134 -11.80 -3.26 -7.96
CA PHE A 134 -12.31 -2.52 -6.81
C PHE A 134 -11.37 -1.41 -6.33
N VAL A 135 -10.08 -1.69 -6.16
CA VAL A 135 -9.12 -0.70 -5.63
C VAL A 135 -9.06 0.57 -6.51
N PRO A 136 -8.91 0.48 -7.85
CA PRO A 136 -8.99 1.65 -8.71
C PRO A 136 -10.31 2.43 -8.60
N ALA A 137 -11.45 1.75 -8.44
CA ALA A 137 -12.73 2.42 -8.29
C ALA A 137 -12.82 3.23 -6.98
N VAL A 138 -12.33 2.65 -5.88
CA VAL A 138 -12.22 3.33 -4.58
C VAL A 138 -11.27 4.52 -4.66
N LEU A 139 -10.06 4.33 -5.18
CA LEU A 139 -9.07 5.40 -5.27
C LEU A 139 -9.57 6.56 -6.16
N LYS A 140 -10.25 6.27 -7.27
CA LYS A 140 -10.88 7.30 -8.11
C LYS A 140 -11.99 8.05 -7.38
N ALA A 141 -12.80 7.36 -6.59
CA ALA A 141 -13.88 7.97 -5.83
C ALA A 141 -13.36 8.91 -4.73
N GLU A 142 -12.24 8.58 -4.08
CA GLU A 142 -11.67 9.40 -3.00
C GLU A 142 -10.72 10.49 -3.47
N HIS A 143 -9.90 10.22 -4.49
CA HIS A 143 -8.79 11.09 -4.88
C HIS A 143 -8.95 11.73 -6.27
N GLY A 144 -10.00 11.36 -7.02
CA GLY A 144 -10.24 11.88 -8.37
C GLY A 144 -9.07 11.61 -9.31
N SER A 145 -8.60 12.65 -10.00
CA SER A 145 -7.49 12.56 -10.97
C SER A 145 -6.15 12.18 -10.35
N ARG A 146 -5.94 12.43 -9.05
CA ARG A 146 -4.70 12.05 -8.35
C ARG A 146 -4.54 10.54 -8.26
N ALA A 147 -5.64 9.79 -8.30
CA ALA A 147 -5.62 8.33 -8.24
C ALA A 147 -4.83 7.70 -9.40
N GLU A 148 -4.79 8.34 -10.57
CA GLU A 148 -4.21 7.74 -11.79
C GLU A 148 -2.72 7.41 -11.63
N ARG A 149 -1.97 8.22 -10.87
CA ARG A 149 -0.55 7.95 -10.60
C ARG A 149 -0.36 6.67 -9.79
N VAL A 150 -1.10 6.53 -8.69
CA VAL A 150 -1.06 5.33 -7.84
C VAL A 150 -1.57 4.10 -8.60
N ILE A 151 -2.69 4.22 -9.31
CA ILE A 151 -3.28 3.14 -10.09
C ILE A 151 -2.30 2.64 -11.16
N GLY A 152 -1.62 3.56 -11.86
CA GLY A 152 -0.59 3.21 -12.83
C GLY A 152 0.54 2.40 -12.20
N VAL A 153 1.00 2.81 -11.02
CA VAL A 153 2.01 2.05 -10.26
C VAL A 153 1.49 0.69 -9.84
N LEU A 154 0.27 0.55 -9.32
CA LEU A 154 -0.28 -0.74 -8.89
C LEU A 154 -0.49 -1.72 -10.07
N ARG A 155 -0.90 -1.22 -11.24
CA ARG A 155 -1.19 -2.04 -12.43
C ARG A 155 0.02 -2.39 -13.27
N ALA A 156 1.12 -1.65 -13.15
CA ALA A 156 2.29 -1.89 -14.00
C ALA A 156 2.72 -3.37 -13.88
N PRO A 157 2.88 -4.09 -15.01
CA PRO A 157 3.40 -5.43 -14.95
C PRO A 157 4.76 -5.37 -14.24
N THR A 158 5.04 -6.35 -13.37
CA THR A 158 6.42 -6.58 -12.97
C THR A 158 7.15 -6.87 -14.26
N ALA A 159 7.91 -5.90 -14.78
CA ALA A 159 8.69 -6.11 -15.98
C ALA A 159 9.47 -7.39 -15.72
N THR A 160 9.17 -8.44 -16.51
CA THR A 160 9.92 -9.67 -16.48
C THR A 160 11.33 -9.22 -16.71
N VAL A 161 12.17 -9.27 -15.67
CA VAL A 161 13.59 -9.08 -15.82
C VAL A 161 13.97 -10.17 -16.80
N ALA A 162 14.10 -9.81 -18.08
CA ALA A 162 14.53 -10.73 -19.11
C ALA A 162 15.81 -11.32 -18.54
N SER A 163 15.83 -12.64 -18.32
CA SER A 163 17.02 -13.34 -17.87
C SER A 163 18.18 -12.77 -18.67
N PRO A 164 19.25 -12.27 -18.03
CA PRO A 164 20.37 -11.74 -18.78
C PRO A 164 20.74 -12.79 -19.84
N PRO A 165 20.92 -12.39 -21.11
CA PRO A 165 21.26 -13.35 -22.16
C PRO A 165 22.43 -14.20 -21.63
N PRO A 166 22.40 -15.54 -21.79
CA PRO A 166 23.49 -16.39 -21.34
C PRO A 166 24.77 -15.78 -21.90
N SER A 167 25.68 -15.40 -21.02
CA SER A 167 26.91 -14.72 -21.40
C SER A 167 27.62 -15.59 -22.45
N ALA A 168 27.55 -15.18 -23.70
CA ALA A 168 28.25 -15.82 -24.80
C ALA A 168 29.74 -15.53 -24.61
N GLY A 169 30.45 -16.36 -23.85
CA GLY A 169 31.87 -16.15 -23.57
C GLY A 169 32.50 -17.24 -22.74
N GLY A 170 32.92 -18.32 -23.39
CA GLY A 170 33.77 -19.35 -22.77
C GLY A 170 34.22 -20.40 -23.78
N ARG A 171 35.07 -19.99 -24.72
CA ARG A 171 35.71 -20.89 -25.70
C ARG A 171 36.34 -22.08 -24.99
N ALA A 172 36.13 -23.26 -25.57
CA ALA A 172 36.94 -24.43 -25.34
C ALA A 172 38.43 -24.08 -25.52
N ALA A 173 39.18 -24.09 -24.41
CA ALA A 173 40.62 -24.19 -24.45
C ALA A 173 40.98 -25.68 -24.63
N ALA A 174 41.15 -26.08 -25.89
CA ALA A 174 41.87 -27.30 -26.23
C ALA A 174 43.37 -27.05 -26.03
N SER A 175 44.01 -27.82 -25.15
CA SER A 175 45.38 -28.35 -25.29
C SER A 175 45.81 -29.00 -23.98
N ALA A 176 45.62 -30.32 -23.89
CA ALA A 176 46.40 -31.15 -23.00
C ALA A 176 47.37 -31.97 -23.87
N THR A 177 48.58 -31.44 -24.01
CA THR A 177 49.73 -32.15 -24.58
C THR A 177 50.07 -33.32 -23.68
N VAL A 178 49.89 -34.55 -24.18
CA VAL A 178 50.43 -35.75 -23.53
C VAL A 178 51.91 -35.82 -23.86
N THR A 179 52.75 -35.40 -22.91
CA THR A 179 54.19 -35.70 -22.93
C THR A 179 54.38 -37.04 -22.25
N ALA A 180 54.83 -38.03 -23.03
CA ALA A 180 55.28 -39.33 -22.55
C ALA A 180 56.46 -39.17 -21.58
N PHE A 181 56.49 -39.98 -20.51
CA PHE A 181 57.71 -40.26 -19.77
C PHE A 181 57.76 -41.73 -19.34
N ARG A 182 58.75 -42.41 -19.94
CA ARG A 182 59.41 -43.69 -19.64
C ARG A 182 58.63 -45.00 -19.74
#